data_AF-A0A1J0R916-F1
#
_entry.id   AF-A0A1J0R916-F1
#
_cell.length_a   1.000
_cell.length_b   1.000
_cell.length_c   1.000
_cell.angle_alpha   90.00
_cell.angle_beta   90.00
_cell.angle_gamma   90.00
#
_symmetry.space_group_name_H-M   'P 1'
#
loop_
_entity.id
_entity.type
_entity.pdbx_description
1 polymer ?
#
loop_
_entity_poly.entity_id
_entity_poly.type
_entity_poly.pdbx_seq_one_letter_code
_entity_poly.pdbx_strand_id
1 'polypeptide(L)'
;VLAAEARSRASQAAFNIETASKTYQQALAVIHQHKGRLHAIHEATKLQIKEDKTPGTSPSSTNHAAILFKLVQTNSETCKMRTEGDSDFFNGNKADFGQLKNIKLTTLDGINKAFAPTKLSIADATGSCPNNQLVTGIQSRLACCQIAAATTTTYAFSTLKATSDKGQIKAEIFDAATENSDCHKTIRNLLANSAPETKLQKAICDGLKTKQPVVKPLRGSSGDSLAALHSIQLFIRNCDHDFQSFDDAHSGPQAEKLKRYIKEAYKKHTYRI
;
A
#
# COMPACT_ATOMS: atom_id res chain seq x y z
N VAL A 1 8.51 -41.81 17.69
CA VAL A 1 8.97 -40.40 17.79
C VAL A 1 8.97 -39.62 16.49
N LEU A 2 9.30 -40.19 15.32
CA LEU A 2 9.17 -39.50 14.03
C LEU A 2 7.78 -38.86 13.80
N ALA A 3 6.70 -39.54 14.21
CA ALA A 3 5.35 -38.99 14.16
C ALA A 3 5.14 -37.76 15.08
N ALA A 4 5.76 -37.73 16.26
CA ALA A 4 5.67 -36.60 17.18
C ALA A 4 6.48 -35.38 16.67
N GLU A 5 7.68 -35.64 16.13
CA GLU A 5 8.50 -34.62 15.45
C GLU A 5 7.79 -34.05 14.22
N ALA A 6 7.18 -34.92 13.39
CA ALA A 6 6.38 -34.49 12.25
C ALA A 6 5.21 -33.59 12.67
N ARG A 7 4.49 -33.95 13.75
CA ARG A 7 3.39 -33.13 14.30
C ARG A 7 3.89 -31.80 14.85
N SER A 8 5.04 -31.78 15.54
CA SER A 8 5.65 -30.54 16.05
C SER A 8 6.00 -29.59 14.90
N ARG A 9 6.69 -30.10 13.85
CA ARG A 9 7.01 -29.31 12.65
C ARG A 9 5.77 -28.83 11.91
N ALA A 10 4.75 -29.69 11.78
CA ALA A 10 3.49 -29.32 11.15
C ALA A 10 2.77 -28.23 11.94
N SER A 11 2.75 -28.30 13.27
CA SER A 11 2.14 -27.30 14.14
C SER A 11 2.88 -25.96 14.07
N GLN A 12 4.21 -25.98 14.12
CA GLN A 12 5.02 -24.78 13.97
C GLN A 12 4.87 -24.16 12.57
N ALA A 13 4.81 -24.98 11.53
CA ALA A 13 4.55 -24.53 10.17
C ALA A 13 3.17 -23.88 10.06
N ALA A 14 2.12 -24.50 10.61
CA ALA A 14 0.78 -23.95 10.63
C ALA A 14 0.74 -22.60 11.35
N PHE A 15 1.38 -22.49 12.51
CA PHE A 15 1.50 -21.23 13.25
C PHE A 15 2.22 -20.13 12.46
N ASN A 16 3.34 -20.48 11.81
CA ASN A 16 4.10 -19.54 10.99
C ASN A 16 3.28 -19.08 9.76
N ILE A 17 2.55 -19.99 9.12
CA ILE A 17 1.64 -19.69 8.00
C ILE A 17 0.50 -18.78 8.46
N GLU A 18 -0.13 -19.08 9.59
CA GLU A 18 -1.20 -18.25 10.13
C GLU A 18 -0.71 -16.84 10.44
N THR A 19 0.47 -16.73 11.07
CA THR A 19 1.08 -15.44 11.39
C THR A 19 1.42 -14.63 10.13
N ALA A 20 2.06 -15.26 9.13
CA ALA A 20 2.37 -14.60 7.86
C ALA A 20 1.08 -14.18 7.11
N SER A 21 0.07 -15.05 7.09
CA SER A 21 -1.23 -14.78 6.47
C SER A 21 -1.91 -13.55 7.09
N LYS A 22 -1.91 -13.42 8.42
CA LYS A 22 -2.43 -12.24 9.12
C LYS A 22 -1.71 -10.97 8.67
N THR A 23 -0.38 -10.99 8.59
CA THR A 23 0.39 -9.83 8.12
C THR A 23 0.05 -9.45 6.68
N TYR A 24 -0.04 -10.43 5.77
CA TYR A 24 -0.43 -10.16 4.38
C TYR A 24 -1.86 -9.62 4.27
N GLN A 25 -2.82 -10.17 5.02
CA GLN A 25 -4.20 -9.70 5.02
C GLN A 25 -4.32 -8.26 5.54
N GLN A 26 -3.58 -7.92 6.59
CA GLN A 26 -3.50 -6.55 7.08
C GLN A 26 -2.92 -5.62 6.00
N ALA A 27 -1.86 -6.03 5.31
CA ALA A 27 -1.28 -5.26 4.23
C ALA A 27 -2.28 -5.03 3.08
N LEU A 28 -2.96 -6.10 2.64
CA LEU A 28 -3.99 -6.03 1.62
C LEU A 28 -5.13 -5.10 2.03
N ALA A 29 -5.63 -5.20 3.25
CA ALA A 29 -6.72 -4.36 3.74
C ALA A 29 -6.38 -2.86 3.63
N VAL A 30 -5.18 -2.46 4.07
CA VAL A 30 -4.77 -1.04 4.02
C VAL A 30 -4.49 -0.60 2.58
N ILE A 31 -3.95 -1.47 1.72
CA ILE A 31 -3.81 -1.20 0.28
C ILE A 31 -5.19 -0.98 -0.37
N HIS A 32 -6.19 -1.81 -0.05
CA HIS A 32 -7.54 -1.64 -0.56
C HIS A 32 -8.17 -0.33 -0.11
N GLN A 33 -7.98 0.07 1.16
CA GLN A 33 -8.41 1.39 1.64
C GLN A 33 -7.77 2.53 0.84
N HIS A 34 -6.46 2.44 0.55
CA HIS A 34 -5.78 3.45 -0.25
C HIS A 34 -6.31 3.48 -1.69
N LYS A 35 -6.51 2.32 -2.31
CA LYS A 35 -7.15 2.22 -3.64
C LYS A 35 -8.54 2.86 -3.65
N GLY A 36 -9.36 2.61 -2.62
CA GLY A 36 -10.67 3.24 -2.47
C GLY A 36 -10.60 4.77 -2.44
N ARG A 37 -9.61 5.33 -1.73
CA ARG A 37 -9.36 6.79 -1.73
C ARG A 37 -8.97 7.30 -3.11
N LEU A 38 -8.06 6.62 -3.80
CA LEU A 38 -7.67 6.99 -5.16
C LEU A 38 -8.87 6.96 -6.11
N HIS A 39 -9.76 5.97 -5.98
CA HIS A 39 -11.02 5.92 -6.73
C HIS A 39 -11.93 7.11 -6.43
N ALA A 40 -12.14 7.44 -5.16
CA ALA A 40 -12.95 8.60 -4.78
C ALA A 40 -12.37 9.92 -5.34
N ILE A 41 -11.04 10.09 -5.30
CA ILE A 41 -10.37 11.26 -5.89
C ILE A 41 -10.59 11.27 -7.40
N HIS A 42 -10.42 10.14 -8.07
CA HIS A 42 -10.64 10.03 -9.50
C HIS A 42 -12.07 10.41 -9.89
N GLU A 43 -13.09 9.91 -9.19
CA GLU A 43 -14.48 10.32 -9.41
C GLU A 43 -14.69 11.82 -9.14
N ALA A 44 -14.08 12.36 -8.08
CA ALA A 44 -14.13 13.80 -7.81
C ALA A 44 -13.49 14.65 -8.92
N THR A 45 -12.46 14.14 -9.63
CA THR A 45 -11.88 14.87 -10.79
C THR A 45 -12.84 14.98 -11.98
N LYS A 46 -13.93 14.20 -11.98
CA LYS A 46 -15.01 14.30 -12.96
C LYS A 46 -16.03 15.38 -12.60
N LEU A 47 -15.90 16.04 -11.46
CA LEU A 47 -16.79 17.15 -11.07
C LEU A 47 -16.29 18.47 -11.66
N GLN A 48 -17.20 19.24 -12.26
CA GLN A 48 -16.96 20.57 -12.78
C GLN A 48 -17.96 21.55 -12.19
N ILE A 49 -17.49 22.77 -11.91
CA ILE A 49 -18.36 23.89 -11.57
C ILE A 49 -18.90 24.49 -12.86
N LYS A 50 -20.23 24.66 -12.96
CA LYS A 50 -20.91 25.36 -14.04
C LYS A 50 -21.92 26.37 -13.47
N GLU A 51 -22.34 27.31 -14.30
CA GLU A 51 -23.50 28.15 -14.03
C GLU A 51 -24.75 27.29 -13.79
N ASP A 52 -25.52 27.65 -12.77
CA ASP A 52 -26.86 27.11 -12.61
C ASP A 52 -27.88 27.94 -13.38
N LYS A 53 -28.34 27.39 -14.51
CA LYS A 53 -29.34 28.01 -15.38
C LYS A 53 -30.79 27.68 -15.00
N THR A 54 -31.01 27.08 -13.83
CA THR A 54 -32.35 26.74 -13.36
C THR A 54 -33.13 28.04 -13.07
N PRO A 55 -34.32 28.26 -13.66
CA PRO A 55 -35.12 29.45 -13.38
C PRO A 55 -35.48 29.54 -11.90
N GLY A 56 -35.30 30.71 -11.29
CA GLY A 56 -35.64 30.94 -9.88
C GLY A 56 -35.47 32.39 -9.46
N THR A 57 -36.04 32.74 -8.31
CA THR A 57 -35.83 34.04 -7.67
C THR A 57 -34.52 34.00 -6.88
N SER A 58 -33.49 34.62 -7.41
CA SER A 58 -32.26 34.90 -6.67
C SER A 58 -32.58 35.90 -5.56
N PRO A 59 -32.08 35.74 -4.31
CA PRO A 59 -32.20 36.76 -3.27
C PRO A 59 -31.34 37.96 -3.67
N SER A 60 -31.88 38.82 -4.53
CA SER A 60 -31.25 40.06 -4.96
C SER A 60 -31.91 41.25 -4.28
N SER A 61 -31.11 42.28 -4.05
CA SER A 61 -31.58 43.62 -3.64
C SER A 61 -30.91 44.65 -4.54
N THR A 62 -31.26 45.93 -4.37
CA THR A 62 -30.77 47.05 -5.20
C THR A 62 -29.26 47.05 -5.42
N ASN A 63 -28.46 46.55 -4.47
CA ASN A 63 -27.00 46.49 -4.56
C ASN A 63 -26.41 45.08 -4.37
N HIS A 64 -27.23 44.03 -4.41
CA HIS A 64 -26.80 42.66 -4.19
C HIS A 64 -27.33 41.74 -5.29
N ALA A 65 -26.42 41.10 -6.03
CA ALA A 65 -26.73 40.05 -6.97
C ALA A 65 -26.09 38.75 -6.50
N ALA A 66 -26.86 37.65 -6.48
CA ALA A 66 -26.30 36.32 -6.27
C ALA A 66 -26.18 35.57 -7.60
N ILE A 67 -24.96 35.07 -7.87
CA ILE A 67 -24.66 34.19 -9.00
C ILE A 67 -24.64 32.76 -8.48
N LEU A 68 -25.44 31.89 -9.08
CA LEU A 68 -25.58 30.51 -8.65
C LEU A 68 -24.68 29.60 -9.50
N PHE A 69 -23.90 28.76 -8.83
CA PHE A 69 -23.11 27.71 -9.45
C PHE A 69 -23.59 26.34 -8.98
N LYS A 70 -23.42 25.34 -9.83
CA LYS A 70 -23.63 23.95 -9.49
C LYS A 70 -22.44 23.08 -9.85
N LEU A 71 -22.31 21.97 -9.14
CA LEU A 71 -21.43 20.89 -9.52
C LEU A 71 -22.15 20.01 -10.53
N VAL A 72 -21.50 19.74 -11.65
CA VAL A 72 -21.96 18.75 -12.62
C VAL A 72 -20.89 17.70 -12.81
N GLN A 73 -21.30 16.47 -13.06
CA GLN A 73 -20.38 15.43 -13.48
C GLN A 73 -20.14 15.52 -14.99
N THR A 74 -18.90 15.31 -15.39
CA THR A 74 -18.49 15.18 -16.79
C THR A 74 -18.00 13.76 -17.06
N ASN A 75 -18.33 13.25 -18.25
CA ASN A 75 -17.86 11.94 -18.71
C ASN A 75 -16.44 12.00 -19.30
N SER A 76 -15.79 13.17 -19.30
CA SER A 76 -14.42 13.33 -19.77
C SER A 76 -13.43 12.78 -18.73
N GLU A 77 -12.89 11.58 -18.97
CA GLU A 77 -11.88 11.00 -18.10
C GLU A 77 -10.50 11.56 -18.40
N THR A 78 -9.87 12.16 -17.39
CA THR A 78 -8.51 12.69 -17.47
C THR A 78 -7.43 11.62 -17.34
N CYS A 79 -7.75 10.53 -16.65
CA CYS A 79 -6.92 9.34 -16.42
C CYS A 79 -7.86 8.13 -16.29
N LYS A 80 -7.46 6.93 -16.68
CA LYS A 80 -8.25 5.71 -16.46
C LYS A 80 -7.74 4.95 -15.24
N MET A 81 -8.65 4.52 -14.38
CA MET A 81 -8.32 3.53 -13.36
C MET A 81 -8.10 2.18 -14.01
N ARG A 82 -7.06 1.47 -13.55
CA ARG A 82 -6.79 0.12 -14.05
C ARG A 82 -7.82 -0.86 -13.52
N THR A 83 -8.22 -1.79 -14.38
CA THR A 83 -9.12 -2.90 -14.08
C THR A 83 -8.37 -4.23 -14.11
N GLU A 84 -9.01 -5.26 -13.57
CA GLU A 84 -8.49 -6.62 -13.67
C GLU A 84 -8.48 -7.06 -15.14
N GLY A 85 -7.28 -7.36 -15.67
CA GLY A 85 -7.08 -7.72 -17.07
C GLY A 85 -6.28 -6.69 -17.89
N ASP A 86 -6.10 -5.47 -17.38
CA ASP A 86 -5.24 -4.49 -18.04
C ASP A 86 -3.78 -4.96 -18.09
N SER A 87 -3.15 -4.81 -19.25
CA SER A 87 -1.73 -5.14 -19.46
C SER A 87 -0.83 -4.45 -18.45
N ASP A 88 0.25 -5.13 -18.06
CA ASP A 88 1.21 -4.59 -17.09
C ASP A 88 1.84 -3.29 -17.61
N PHE A 89 1.45 -2.16 -17.03
CA PHE A 89 1.96 -0.84 -17.36
C PHE A 89 3.49 -0.74 -17.27
N PHE A 90 4.12 -1.60 -16.47
CA PHE A 90 5.57 -1.62 -16.38
C PHE A 90 6.24 -2.20 -17.62
N ASN A 91 5.53 -2.87 -18.55
CA ASN A 91 6.04 -3.33 -19.85
C ASN A 91 7.43 -4.00 -19.77
N GLY A 92 7.67 -4.81 -18.73
CA GLY A 92 8.97 -5.47 -18.47
C GLY A 92 9.93 -4.70 -17.54
N ASN A 93 9.74 -3.38 -17.36
CA ASN A 93 10.42 -2.55 -16.34
C ASN A 93 9.77 -2.72 -14.97
N LYS A 94 9.63 -3.97 -14.52
CA LYS A 94 9.09 -4.27 -13.19
C LYS A 94 9.97 -3.59 -12.13
N ALA A 95 9.32 -3.00 -11.14
CA ALA A 95 10.05 -2.47 -9.99
C ALA A 95 10.89 -3.59 -9.36
N ASP A 96 12.17 -3.33 -9.15
CA ASP A 96 12.99 -4.19 -8.30
C ASP A 96 12.58 -3.94 -6.85
N PHE A 97 11.72 -4.81 -6.33
CA PHE A 97 11.26 -4.74 -4.95
C PHE A 97 12.41 -4.95 -3.94
N GLY A 98 13.52 -5.58 -4.35
CA GLY A 98 14.73 -5.69 -3.55
C GLY A 98 15.45 -4.34 -3.38
N GLN A 99 15.14 -3.34 -4.21
CA GLN A 99 15.67 -1.98 -4.10
C GLN A 99 14.60 -0.95 -3.71
N LEU A 100 13.40 -1.43 -3.31
CA LEU A 100 12.36 -0.52 -2.89
C LEU A 100 12.80 0.23 -1.64
N LYS A 101 12.89 1.56 -1.74
CA LYS A 101 13.16 2.44 -0.60
C LYS A 101 11.95 3.27 -0.22
N ASN A 102 11.26 3.82 -1.21
CA ASN A 102 10.15 4.74 -1.02
C ASN A 102 9.09 4.54 -2.11
N ILE A 103 7.89 5.01 -1.80
CA ILE A 103 6.75 5.07 -2.73
C ILE A 103 6.14 6.47 -2.68
N LYS A 104 5.39 6.84 -3.72
CA LYS A 104 4.55 8.04 -3.66
C LYS A 104 3.16 7.66 -3.14
N LEU A 105 2.70 8.34 -2.10
CA LEU A 105 1.37 8.15 -1.52
C LEU A 105 0.58 9.45 -1.61
N THR A 106 -0.68 9.36 -2.04
CA THR A 106 -1.62 10.48 -1.94
C THR A 106 -2.11 10.60 -0.49
N THR A 107 -2.00 11.79 0.11
CA THR A 107 -2.47 12.06 1.47
C THR A 107 -3.86 12.68 1.45
N LEU A 108 -4.67 12.44 2.48
CA LEU A 108 -6.01 13.07 2.59
C LEU A 108 -5.93 14.61 2.52
N ASP A 109 -5.01 15.22 3.27
CA ASP A 109 -4.82 16.68 3.27
C ASP A 109 -4.23 17.22 1.96
N GLY A 110 -3.64 16.34 1.14
CA GLY A 110 -3.10 16.68 -0.17
C GLY A 110 -4.13 16.59 -1.29
N ILE A 111 -5.27 15.93 -1.07
CA ILE A 111 -6.28 15.68 -2.10
C ILE A 111 -6.75 16.98 -2.74
N ASN A 112 -7.08 18.00 -1.94
CA ASN A 112 -7.56 19.28 -2.46
C ASN A 112 -6.52 19.98 -3.36
N LYS A 113 -5.22 19.74 -3.13
CA LYS A 113 -4.12 20.31 -3.92
C LYS A 113 -3.97 19.65 -5.29
N ALA A 114 -4.58 18.48 -5.48
CA ALA A 114 -4.62 17.82 -6.78
C ALA A 114 -5.62 18.49 -7.74
N PHE A 115 -6.64 19.18 -7.20
CA PHE A 115 -7.60 19.91 -8.00
C PHE A 115 -7.05 21.28 -8.37
N ALA A 116 -7.13 21.61 -9.66
CA ALA A 116 -6.84 22.94 -10.11
C ALA A 116 -8.05 23.86 -9.87
N PRO A 117 -7.84 25.17 -9.66
CA PRO A 117 -8.95 26.11 -9.51
C PRO A 117 -9.77 26.19 -10.81
N THR A 118 -11.10 26.26 -10.66
CA THR A 118 -12.00 26.66 -11.76
C THR A 118 -11.88 28.17 -11.96
N LYS A 119 -11.69 28.57 -13.22
CA LYS A 119 -11.74 29.96 -13.69
C LYS A 119 -13.11 30.25 -14.29
N LEU A 120 -13.75 31.30 -13.79
CA LEU A 120 -14.84 31.99 -14.50
C LEU A 120 -14.21 33.13 -15.31
N SER A 121 -14.39 33.10 -16.61
CA SER A 121 -13.98 34.18 -17.53
C SER A 121 -15.23 34.89 -18.04
N ILE A 122 -15.21 36.22 -18.01
CA ILE A 122 -16.18 37.07 -18.69
C ILE A 122 -15.57 37.32 -20.07
N ALA A 123 -16.07 36.64 -21.10
CA ALA A 123 -15.44 36.66 -22.42
C ALA A 123 -15.76 37.95 -23.17
N ASP A 124 -17.02 38.42 -23.10
CA ASP A 124 -17.45 39.68 -23.71
C ASP A 124 -18.19 40.54 -22.67
N ALA A 125 -17.44 41.42 -21.98
CA ALA A 125 -18.04 42.46 -21.14
C ALA A 125 -18.24 43.73 -21.97
N THR A 126 -19.41 44.36 -21.86
CA THR A 126 -19.68 45.65 -22.52
C THR A 126 -19.19 46.85 -21.70
N GLY A 127 -18.76 46.65 -20.46
CA GLY A 127 -18.06 47.66 -19.66
C GLY A 127 -16.57 47.33 -19.47
N SER A 128 -15.85 48.19 -18.72
CA SER A 128 -14.41 48.03 -18.50
C SER A 128 -14.11 46.99 -17.41
N CYS A 129 -13.06 46.19 -17.60
CA CYS A 129 -12.47 45.29 -16.60
C CYS A 129 -10.92 45.34 -16.67
N PRO A 130 -10.27 46.50 -16.44
CA PRO A 130 -8.84 46.68 -16.67
C PRO A 130 -8.04 46.18 -15.47
N ASN A 131 -7.95 44.86 -15.28
CA ASN A 131 -7.09 44.30 -14.25
C ASN A 131 -5.92 43.53 -14.88
N ASN A 132 -4.80 44.22 -15.06
CA ASN A 132 -3.55 43.66 -15.59
C ASN A 132 -2.51 43.35 -14.48
N GLN A 133 -2.91 43.43 -13.21
CA GLN A 133 -2.04 43.21 -12.06
C GLN A 133 -2.27 41.84 -11.42
N LEU A 134 -1.30 41.39 -10.63
CA LEU A 134 -1.46 40.18 -9.81
C LEU A 134 -2.48 40.48 -8.70
N VAL A 135 -3.64 39.80 -8.74
CA VAL A 135 -4.75 40.01 -7.79
C VAL A 135 -5.19 38.72 -7.11
N THR A 136 -5.56 38.82 -5.83
CA THR A 136 -6.00 37.70 -4.98
C THR A 136 -7.42 37.91 -4.46
N GLY A 137 -8.26 36.89 -4.57
CA GLY A 137 -9.67 36.94 -4.17
C GLY A 137 -10.61 37.55 -5.21
N ILE A 138 -11.92 37.44 -4.96
CA ILE A 138 -12.97 37.88 -5.89
C ILE A 138 -13.06 39.41 -5.93
N GLN A 139 -13.01 40.08 -4.77
CA GLN A 139 -13.14 41.53 -4.67
C GLN A 139 -12.09 42.27 -5.50
N SER A 140 -10.81 41.93 -5.36
CA SER A 140 -9.73 42.57 -6.12
C SER A 140 -9.81 42.27 -7.63
N ARG A 141 -10.28 41.08 -8.01
CA ARG A 141 -10.52 40.70 -9.42
C ARG A 141 -11.64 41.49 -10.07
N LEU A 142 -12.67 41.86 -9.30
CA LEU A 142 -13.85 42.59 -9.77
C LEU A 142 -13.83 44.09 -9.44
N ALA A 143 -12.83 44.59 -8.72
CA ALA A 143 -12.81 45.96 -8.17
C ALA A 143 -13.03 47.07 -9.22
N CYS A 144 -12.67 46.83 -10.47
CA CYS A 144 -12.83 47.77 -11.58
C CYS A 144 -13.67 47.18 -12.73
N CYS A 145 -14.48 46.15 -12.45
CA CYS A 145 -15.31 45.51 -13.47
C CYS A 145 -16.70 46.14 -13.52
N GLN A 146 -17.03 46.78 -14.64
CA GLN A 146 -18.40 47.17 -14.96
C GLN A 146 -19.02 46.09 -15.85
N ILE A 147 -19.82 45.21 -15.25
CA ILE A 147 -20.54 44.16 -15.96
C ILE A 147 -21.90 44.73 -16.38
N ALA A 148 -21.95 45.44 -17.52
CA ALA A 148 -23.16 46.11 -17.99
C ALA A 148 -24.18 45.12 -18.62
N ALA A 149 -25.47 45.48 -18.54
CA ALA A 149 -26.64 44.68 -18.89
C ALA A 149 -26.87 44.49 -20.41
N ALA A 150 -25.84 44.11 -21.17
CA ALA A 150 -26.00 43.82 -22.58
C ALA A 150 -26.52 42.38 -22.82
N THR A 151 -27.33 42.22 -23.87
CA THR A 151 -27.97 40.96 -24.29
C THR A 151 -26.98 39.85 -24.74
N THR A 152 -25.67 40.09 -24.69
CA THR A 152 -24.64 39.19 -25.22
C THR A 152 -23.45 38.94 -24.28
N THR A 153 -23.53 39.24 -22.98
CA THR A 153 -22.42 38.89 -22.07
C THR A 153 -22.25 37.38 -21.98
N THR A 154 -21.09 36.90 -22.42
CA THR A 154 -20.74 35.49 -22.42
C THR A 154 -19.85 35.15 -21.21
N TYR A 155 -20.24 34.13 -20.45
CA TYR A 155 -19.47 33.58 -19.35
C TYR A 155 -18.91 32.22 -19.74
N ALA A 156 -17.63 31.99 -19.48
CA ALA A 156 -16.97 30.73 -19.75
C ALA A 156 -16.31 30.18 -18.48
N PHE A 157 -16.65 28.93 -18.15
CA PHE A 157 -16.00 28.19 -17.08
C PHE A 157 -14.89 27.32 -17.67
N SER A 158 -13.70 27.38 -17.10
CA SER A 158 -12.62 26.46 -17.42
C SER A 158 -11.97 25.96 -16.14
N THR A 159 -11.81 24.65 -16.02
CA THR A 159 -11.06 24.03 -14.92
C THR A 159 -9.85 23.35 -15.54
N LEU A 160 -8.65 23.67 -15.08
CA LEU A 160 -7.46 22.98 -15.56
C LEU A 160 -7.51 21.52 -15.10
N LYS A 161 -6.80 20.66 -15.84
CA LYS A 161 -6.66 19.25 -15.50
C LYS A 161 -6.02 19.11 -14.11
N ALA A 162 -6.59 18.24 -13.29
CA ALA A 162 -6.03 17.87 -11.99
C ALA A 162 -4.63 17.25 -12.17
N THR A 163 -3.71 17.55 -11.26
CA THR A 163 -2.36 16.97 -11.25
C THR A 163 -2.09 16.29 -9.91
N SER A 164 -1.40 15.14 -9.92
CA SER A 164 -1.15 14.38 -8.69
C SER A 164 0.02 14.91 -7.86
N ASP A 165 0.90 15.71 -8.47
CA ASP A 165 2.23 16.02 -7.90
C ASP A 165 2.14 16.77 -6.57
N LYS A 166 1.14 17.64 -6.43
CA LYS A 166 0.94 18.46 -5.22
C LYS A 166 0.18 17.75 -4.10
N GLY A 167 -0.51 16.65 -4.44
CA GLY A 167 -1.28 15.85 -3.49
C GLY A 167 -0.55 14.61 -2.97
N GLN A 168 0.64 14.33 -3.52
CA GLN A 168 1.44 13.17 -3.16
C GLN A 168 2.59 13.55 -2.23
N ILE A 169 2.90 12.64 -1.30
CA ILE A 169 4.12 12.67 -0.50
C ILE A 169 5.04 11.54 -0.93
N LYS A 170 6.34 11.78 -0.75
CA LYS A 170 7.33 10.71 -0.78
C LYS A 170 7.31 9.99 0.57
N ALA A 171 6.92 8.73 0.56
CA ALA A 171 6.78 7.89 1.73
C ALA A 171 7.94 6.88 1.77
N GLU A 172 8.87 7.06 2.69
CA GLU A 172 9.97 6.12 2.93
C GLU A 172 9.42 4.85 3.58
N ILE A 173 9.69 3.70 2.97
CA ILE A 173 9.24 2.37 3.42
C ILE A 173 10.40 1.66 4.13
N PHE A 174 11.61 1.76 3.56
CA PHE A 174 12.82 1.13 4.07
C PHE A 174 13.90 2.17 4.35
N ASP A 175 14.80 1.88 5.29
CA ASP A 175 15.91 2.78 5.63
C ASP A 175 16.93 2.92 4.46
N ALA A 176 17.08 1.87 3.66
CA ALA A 176 17.98 1.79 2.51
C ALA A 176 17.34 1.06 1.32
N ALA A 177 17.85 1.30 0.11
CA ALA A 177 17.41 0.63 -1.12
C ALA A 177 18.12 -0.73 -1.28
N THR A 178 17.90 -1.65 -0.35
CA THR A 178 18.54 -2.98 -0.34
C THR A 178 17.59 -4.08 0.15
N GLU A 179 17.78 -5.31 -0.32
CA GLU A 179 16.82 -6.43 -0.20
C GLU A 179 16.54 -6.86 1.26
N ASN A 180 17.42 -6.48 2.19
CA ASN A 180 17.31 -6.80 3.61
C ASN A 180 17.26 -5.57 4.51
N SER A 181 16.92 -4.39 3.94
CA SER A 181 16.78 -3.20 4.75
C SER A 181 15.65 -3.33 5.76
N ASP A 182 15.82 -2.70 6.91
CA ASP A 182 14.75 -2.58 7.89
C ASP A 182 13.70 -1.57 7.46
N CYS A 183 12.49 -1.72 8.02
CA CYS A 183 11.47 -0.70 7.88
C CYS A 183 12.00 0.64 8.38
N HIS A 184 11.67 1.69 7.63
CA HIS A 184 12.13 3.04 7.90
C HIS A 184 11.89 3.41 9.36
N LYS A 185 12.86 4.07 10.00
CA LYS A 185 12.83 4.40 11.44
C LYS A 185 11.52 5.05 11.91
N THR A 186 10.87 5.85 11.06
CA THR A 186 9.62 6.57 11.39
C THR A 186 8.39 5.68 11.46
N ILE A 187 8.42 4.50 10.83
CA ILE A 187 7.28 3.58 10.77
C ILE A 187 7.53 2.30 11.60
N ARG A 188 8.78 2.05 12.00
CA ARG A 188 9.18 0.87 12.78
C ARG A 188 8.39 0.75 14.10
N ASN A 189 8.21 1.87 14.80
CA ASN A 189 7.48 1.97 16.05
C ASN A 189 6.17 2.75 15.85
N LEU A 190 5.24 2.14 15.12
CA LEU A 190 3.97 2.78 14.79
C LEU A 190 3.10 2.98 16.05
N LEU A 191 2.58 4.19 16.24
CA LEU A 191 1.62 4.47 17.30
C LEU A 191 0.20 4.08 16.85
N ALA A 192 -0.68 3.70 17.79
CA ALA A 192 -2.05 3.29 17.45
C ALA A 192 -2.84 4.38 16.71
N ASN A 193 -2.59 5.65 17.05
CA ASN A 193 -3.21 6.84 16.45
C ASN A 193 -2.44 7.40 15.23
N SER A 194 -1.46 6.68 14.70
CA SER A 194 -0.73 7.13 13.50
C SER A 194 -1.67 7.35 12.31
N ALA A 195 -1.29 8.30 11.45
CA ALA A 195 -2.02 8.64 10.25
C ALA A 195 -2.19 7.42 9.31
N PRO A 196 -3.26 7.37 8.51
CA PRO A 196 -3.51 6.25 7.61
C PRO A 196 -2.39 5.94 6.63
N GLU A 197 -1.68 6.97 6.16
CA GLU A 197 -0.55 6.84 5.23
C GLU A 197 0.64 6.16 5.91
N THR A 198 0.89 6.49 7.18
CA THR A 198 1.93 5.82 7.99
C THR A 198 1.57 4.36 8.28
N LYS A 199 0.28 4.08 8.52
CA LYS A 199 -0.24 2.72 8.64
C LYS A 199 -0.02 1.93 7.35
N LEU A 200 -0.28 2.54 6.19
CA LEU A 200 -0.02 1.93 4.88
C LEU A 200 1.48 1.67 4.66
N GLN A 201 2.35 2.62 5.01
CA GLN A 201 3.80 2.43 4.91
C GLN A 201 4.27 1.22 5.72
N LYS A 202 3.82 1.12 6.98
CA LYS A 202 4.18 0.01 7.87
C LYS A 202 3.66 -1.32 7.36
N ALA A 203 2.40 -1.35 6.94
CA ALA A 203 1.76 -2.52 6.34
C ALA A 203 2.51 -3.02 5.10
N ILE A 204 2.94 -2.13 4.21
CA ILE A 204 3.74 -2.49 3.03
C ILE A 204 5.10 -3.05 3.46
N CYS A 205 5.80 -2.39 4.38
CA CYS A 205 7.08 -2.90 4.86
C CYS A 205 6.96 -4.28 5.49
N ASP A 206 6.00 -4.46 6.41
CA ASP A 206 5.80 -5.74 7.10
C ASP A 206 5.40 -6.85 6.13
N GLY A 207 4.52 -6.55 5.17
CA GLY A 207 4.15 -7.50 4.12
C GLY A 207 5.36 -7.93 3.29
N LEU A 208 6.19 -6.98 2.86
CA LEU A 208 7.39 -7.27 2.04
C LEU A 208 8.50 -7.97 2.84
N LYS A 209 8.65 -7.68 4.13
CA LYS A 209 9.61 -8.36 5.01
C LYS A 209 9.14 -9.74 5.47
N THR A 210 7.84 -10.01 5.43
CA THR A 210 7.29 -11.31 5.79
C THR A 210 7.74 -12.34 4.74
N LYS A 211 8.65 -13.23 5.16
CA LYS A 211 9.09 -14.35 4.32
C LYS A 211 7.97 -15.38 4.23
N GLN A 212 7.81 -15.98 3.05
CA GLN A 212 6.98 -17.17 2.93
C GLN A 212 7.52 -18.25 3.89
N PRO A 213 6.68 -18.83 4.76
CA PRO A 213 7.12 -19.88 5.66
C PRO A 213 7.58 -21.09 4.87
N VAL A 214 8.85 -21.47 5.03
CA VAL A 214 9.37 -22.70 4.44
C VAL A 214 9.07 -23.85 5.40
N VAL A 215 8.13 -24.71 5.01
CA VAL A 215 7.87 -25.96 5.73
C VAL A 215 8.96 -26.95 5.35
N LYS A 216 9.82 -27.35 6.29
CA LYS A 216 10.76 -28.46 6.08
C LYS A 216 10.06 -29.78 6.40
N PRO A 217 9.59 -30.56 5.41
CA PRO A 217 8.95 -31.83 5.67
C PRO A 217 9.93 -32.80 6.36
N LEU A 218 9.39 -33.68 7.20
CA LEU A 218 10.19 -34.79 7.76
C LEU A 218 10.53 -35.82 6.66
N ARG A 219 9.63 -35.98 5.68
CA ARG A 219 9.85 -36.80 4.48
C ARG A 219 11.01 -36.23 3.67
N GLY A 220 12.07 -37.02 3.47
CA GLY A 220 13.31 -36.58 2.80
C GLY A 220 14.37 -36.00 3.73
N SER A 221 14.15 -35.99 5.05
CA SER A 221 15.21 -35.67 6.02
C SER A 221 16.33 -36.72 5.94
N SER A 222 17.57 -36.27 5.76
CA SER A 222 18.76 -37.14 5.76
C SER A 222 19.09 -37.62 7.17
N GLY A 223 19.85 -38.71 7.28
CA GLY A 223 20.42 -39.15 8.55
C GLY A 223 21.22 -38.06 9.28
N ASP A 224 21.88 -37.14 8.57
CA ASP A 224 22.52 -35.98 9.19
C ASP A 224 21.51 -35.03 9.85
N SER A 225 20.40 -34.73 9.16
CA SER A 225 19.37 -33.85 9.70
C SER A 225 18.60 -34.49 10.86
N LEU A 226 18.42 -35.81 10.85
CA LEU A 226 17.79 -36.55 11.96
C LEU A 226 18.75 -36.70 13.15
N ALA A 227 20.04 -36.93 12.90
CA ALA A 227 21.06 -37.02 13.93
C ALA A 227 21.29 -35.69 14.66
N ALA A 228 20.90 -34.56 14.06
CA ALA A 228 20.94 -33.26 14.73
C ALA A 228 19.76 -33.03 15.70
N LEU A 229 18.72 -33.87 15.65
CA LEU A 229 17.51 -33.68 16.46
C LEU A 229 17.65 -34.32 17.84
N HIS A 230 17.62 -33.48 18.86
CA HIS A 230 17.63 -33.87 20.26
C HIS A 230 16.52 -34.88 20.59
N SER A 231 15.31 -34.69 20.02
CA SER A 231 14.17 -35.60 20.17
C SER A 231 14.44 -37.01 19.63
N ILE A 232 15.15 -37.13 18.51
CA ILE A 232 15.51 -38.41 17.89
C ILE A 232 16.64 -39.08 18.68
N GLN A 233 17.64 -38.31 19.12
CA GLN A 233 18.72 -38.81 19.98
C GLN A 233 18.16 -39.40 21.28
N LEU A 234 17.30 -38.65 21.99
CA LEU A 234 16.65 -39.13 23.23
C LEU A 234 15.80 -40.37 23.01
N PHE A 235 15.05 -40.42 21.91
CA PHE A 235 14.22 -41.59 21.61
C PHE A 235 15.06 -42.84 21.42
N ILE A 236 16.11 -42.76 20.60
CA ILE A 236 16.95 -43.92 20.32
C ILE A 236 17.72 -44.31 21.59
N ARG A 237 18.26 -43.35 22.34
CA ARG A 237 18.83 -43.62 23.66
C ARG A 237 17.87 -44.40 24.54
N ASN A 238 16.61 -43.97 24.66
CA ASN A 238 15.67 -44.59 25.59
C ASN A 238 15.08 -45.93 25.07
N CYS A 239 15.03 -46.14 23.76
CA CYS A 239 14.31 -47.27 23.16
C CYS A 239 15.22 -48.36 22.57
N ASP A 240 16.49 -48.08 22.32
CA ASP A 240 17.45 -49.03 21.76
C ASP A 240 18.44 -49.43 22.86
N HIS A 241 18.45 -50.73 23.18
CA HIS A 241 19.20 -51.30 24.30
C HIS A 241 20.71 -51.01 24.20
N ASP A 242 21.24 -50.86 22.99
CA ASP A 242 22.66 -50.57 22.75
C ASP A 242 23.07 -49.13 23.16
N PHE A 243 22.08 -48.25 23.34
CA PHE A 243 22.25 -46.82 23.64
C PHE A 243 21.63 -46.39 24.98
N GLN A 244 20.88 -47.27 25.66
CA GLN A 244 20.21 -46.97 26.94
C GLN A 244 21.14 -46.59 28.08
N SER A 245 22.37 -47.11 28.06
CA SER A 245 23.40 -46.83 29.07
C SER A 245 24.15 -45.51 28.85
N PHE A 246 23.77 -44.71 27.83
CA PHE A 246 24.42 -43.43 27.59
C PHE A 246 23.90 -42.38 28.56
N ASP A 247 24.79 -41.76 29.34
CA ASP A 247 24.40 -40.76 30.34
C ASP A 247 23.82 -39.51 29.66
N ASP A 248 24.45 -39.08 28.56
CA ASP A 248 24.01 -37.95 27.74
C ASP A 248 23.87 -38.37 26.26
N ALA A 249 22.66 -38.16 25.71
CA ALA A 249 22.35 -38.41 24.30
C ALA A 249 22.81 -37.27 23.37
N HIS A 250 23.25 -36.14 23.92
CA HIS A 250 23.35 -34.88 23.17
C HIS A 250 24.78 -34.38 23.02
N SER A 251 25.62 -34.60 24.02
CA SER A 251 27.01 -34.16 24.03
C SER A 251 27.98 -35.27 24.46
N GLY A 252 29.23 -35.15 24.01
CA GLY A 252 30.30 -36.10 24.36
C GLY A 252 30.45 -37.32 23.44
N PRO A 253 31.41 -38.21 23.74
CA PRO A 253 31.79 -39.33 22.86
C PRO A 253 30.66 -40.34 22.61
N GLN A 254 29.80 -40.57 23.61
CA GLN A 254 28.64 -41.44 23.50
C GLN A 254 27.58 -40.84 22.56
N ALA A 255 27.28 -39.54 22.68
CA ALA A 255 26.39 -38.84 21.77
C ALA A 255 26.89 -38.87 20.31
N GLU A 256 28.20 -38.80 20.06
CA GLU A 256 28.75 -38.94 18.70
C GLU A 256 28.58 -40.35 18.13
N LYS A 257 28.68 -41.39 18.96
CA LYS A 257 28.37 -42.78 18.56
C LYS A 257 26.90 -42.92 18.18
N LEU A 258 25.99 -42.34 18.98
CA LEU A 258 24.56 -42.29 18.70
C LEU A 258 24.24 -41.51 17.41
N LYS A 259 24.83 -40.34 17.22
CA LYS A 259 24.67 -39.55 15.98
C LYS A 259 25.15 -40.31 14.75
N ARG A 260 26.26 -41.04 14.86
CA ARG A 260 26.77 -41.88 13.75
C ARG A 260 25.81 -43.00 13.40
N TYR A 261 25.26 -43.67 14.41
CA TYR A 261 24.21 -44.67 14.21
C TYR A 261 22.99 -44.09 13.51
N ILE A 262 22.49 -42.92 13.93
CA ILE A 262 21.37 -42.24 13.27
C ILE A 262 21.72 -41.87 11.82
N LYS A 263 22.92 -41.36 11.59
CA LYS A 263 23.38 -41.05 10.22
C LYS A 263 23.37 -42.29 9.34
N GLU A 264 23.82 -43.44 9.86
CA GLU A 264 23.92 -44.69 9.13
C GLU A 264 22.58 -45.39 8.88
N ALA A 265 21.74 -45.47 9.91
CA ALA A 265 20.39 -46.03 9.80
C ALA A 265 19.52 -45.28 8.77
N TYR A 266 19.81 -43.99 8.53
CA TYR A 266 19.06 -43.13 7.62
C TYR A 266 19.93 -42.57 6.46
N LYS A 267 21.05 -43.22 6.12
CA LYS A 267 22.07 -42.69 5.19
C LYS A 267 21.64 -42.63 3.72
N LYS A 268 20.54 -43.26 3.31
CA LYS A 268 20.16 -43.32 1.88
C LYS A 268 18.72 -43.79 1.63
N HIS A 269 17.74 -42.90 1.78
CA HIS A 269 16.47 -43.05 1.05
C HIS A 269 16.08 -41.73 0.38
N THR A 270 16.78 -41.43 -0.72
CA THR A 270 16.18 -40.70 -1.83
C THR A 270 15.08 -41.58 -2.43
N TYR A 271 13.86 -41.48 -1.90
CA TYR A 271 12.69 -41.86 -2.69
C TYR A 271 12.53 -40.79 -3.77
N ARG A 272 12.95 -41.11 -4.99
CA ARG A 272 12.36 -40.49 -6.19
C ARG A 272 10.90 -40.94 -6.23
N ILE A 273 9.99 -40.03 -5.96
CA ILE A 273 8.62 -40.05 -6.49
C ILE A 273 8.36 -38.63 -6.96
#